data_AF-A0A150V8C8-F1
#
_entry.id   AF-A0A150V8C8-F1
#
_cell.length_a   1.000
_cell.length_b   1.000
_cell.length_c   1.000
_cell.angle_alpha   90.00
_cell.angle_beta   90.00
_cell.angle_gamma   90.00
#
_symmetry.space_group_name_H-M   'P 1'
#
loop_
_entity.id
_entity.type
_entity.pdbx_description
1 polymer ?
#
loop_
_entity_poly.entity_id
_entity_poly.type
_entity_poly.pdbx_seq_one_letter_code
_entity_poly.pdbx_strand_id
1 'polypeptide(L)'
;MDNSLERVSTVYQRSMGSTRLPLELQQLIYSFLDAESFHAARNVCKWWRYASVDTITLARQLKKLPILPSPDASTASPLELHHLFAEASYILMLGVRIERESVIALNPPALQLGGPKVIATTNGQWTVTLNNRQIALFDTTSKEPRLLCQRPLNDLRETIGNGPWLKVGPTTYLEMALSSDGRLLAIAQERVVQIYDLAAPADSFTVNENIALAAGCYICGIDFEQHGHVLRVRLSSKGTVLYLGTPPSMAESRATANLEHWKSRRGLKHVFLDSSVLVPPARVQDGHASRLSGLQLIRPFYDGFLFAAQHHGGDESSHYILGHVRCSTPHNPEALTAEPQGVTILAKLQSFLSAWNYTLNGSNEGGRGLWENMPSAHEHHPCFALSPDSRMLILGECDKKRVRPHPLTQIFAYRLPPEGTWLQTLKEQERLRTGNWATRASWLAKLETGQDDSCHRQRPEKKHAIGRIPLCISTVQGAVLDMTFDVVTDKNA
;
A
#
# COMPACT_ATOMS: atom_id res chain seq x y z
N MET A 1 -37.63 65.82 11.71
CA MET A 1 -37.96 64.84 12.76
C MET A 1 -39.22 64.11 12.29
N ASP A 2 -39.25 62.85 11.88
CA ASP A 2 -38.27 61.91 11.37
C ASP A 2 -39.14 60.92 10.57
N ASN A 3 -39.06 60.95 9.24
CA ASN A 3 -39.72 59.97 8.40
C ASN A 3 -38.79 58.76 8.27
N SER A 4 -38.79 57.90 9.28
CA SER A 4 -38.14 56.60 9.19
C SER A 4 -38.97 55.70 8.29
N LEU A 5 -38.59 55.61 7.01
CA LEU A 5 -39.02 54.54 6.12
C LEU A 5 -38.33 53.24 6.59
N GLU A 6 -38.97 52.54 7.52
CA GLU A 6 -38.57 51.17 7.84
C GLU A 6 -38.88 50.28 6.64
N ARG A 7 -37.82 49.81 5.99
CA ARG A 7 -37.89 48.77 4.98
C ARG A 7 -38.18 47.45 5.70
N VAL A 8 -39.45 47.18 5.95
CA VAL A 8 -39.89 45.88 6.46
C VAL A 8 -39.71 44.84 5.36
N SER A 9 -38.53 44.22 5.36
CA SER A 9 -38.21 43.02 4.60
C SER A 9 -38.91 41.84 5.28
N THR A 10 -40.21 41.65 5.03
CA THR A 10 -40.86 40.37 5.34
C THR A 10 -40.46 39.34 4.29
N VAL A 11 -39.27 38.75 4.46
CA VAL A 11 -38.94 37.50 3.77
C VAL A 11 -39.75 36.40 4.44
N TYR A 12 -40.91 36.08 3.86
CA TYR A 12 -41.57 34.81 4.14
C TYR A 12 -40.66 33.68 3.65
N GLN A 13 -39.82 33.18 4.55
CA GLN A 13 -38.90 32.09 4.30
C GLN A 13 -39.68 30.77 4.32
N ARG A 14 -40.41 30.48 3.24
CA ARG A 14 -40.85 29.10 2.94
C ARG A 14 -39.66 28.33 2.38
N SER A 15 -39.46 27.11 2.86
CA SER A 15 -38.30 26.22 2.68
C SER A 15 -37.99 25.74 1.23
N MET A 16 -38.17 26.59 0.21
CA MET A 16 -38.07 26.24 -1.23
C MET A 16 -37.17 27.17 -2.06
N GLY A 17 -36.25 27.92 -1.42
CA GLY A 17 -35.46 28.94 -2.11
C GLY A 17 -34.53 28.41 -3.23
N SER A 18 -34.03 27.19 -3.10
CA SER A 18 -33.06 26.62 -4.05
C SER A 18 -33.69 25.99 -5.30
N THR A 19 -35.00 25.77 -5.36
CA THR A 19 -35.68 25.02 -6.44
C THR A 19 -36.38 25.90 -7.48
N ARG A 20 -36.14 27.22 -7.47
CA ARG A 20 -36.84 28.20 -8.33
C ARG A 20 -36.02 28.77 -9.49
N LEU A 21 -34.73 28.47 -9.57
CA LEU A 21 -33.92 28.95 -10.70
C LEU A 21 -34.28 28.17 -11.96
N PRO A 22 -34.43 28.85 -13.12
CA PRO A 22 -34.41 28.21 -14.43
C PRO A 22 -33.25 27.22 -14.57
N LEU A 23 -33.47 26.15 -15.33
CA LEU A 23 -32.50 25.06 -15.50
C LEU A 23 -31.14 25.59 -15.98
N GLU A 24 -31.18 26.56 -16.89
CA GLU A 24 -30.01 27.19 -17.51
C GLU A 24 -29.17 27.93 -16.46
N LEU A 25 -29.82 28.57 -15.48
CA LEU A 25 -29.11 29.22 -14.37
C LEU A 25 -28.51 28.21 -13.40
N GLN A 26 -29.16 27.08 -13.17
CA GLN A 26 -28.59 25.99 -12.35
C GLN A 26 -27.35 25.39 -13.05
N GLN A 27 -27.41 25.16 -14.36
CA GLN A 27 -26.29 24.68 -15.17
C GLN A 27 -25.15 25.71 -15.24
N LEU A 28 -25.48 27.00 -15.31
CA LEU A 28 -24.49 28.07 -15.22
C LEU A 28 -23.79 28.06 -13.87
N ILE A 29 -24.51 27.91 -12.75
CA ILE A 29 -23.90 27.76 -11.42
C ILE A 29 -22.94 26.56 -11.41
N TYR A 30 -23.37 25.41 -11.96
CA TYR A 30 -22.50 24.24 -12.08
C TYR A 30 -21.24 24.46 -12.89
N SER A 31 -21.24 25.37 -13.86
CA SER A 31 -20.03 25.68 -14.61
C SER A 31 -18.92 26.33 -13.79
N PHE A 32 -19.28 27.02 -12.70
CA PHE A 32 -18.34 27.70 -11.80
C PHE A 32 -17.93 26.86 -10.59
N LEU A 33 -18.58 25.72 -10.35
CA LEU A 33 -18.19 24.82 -9.28
C LEU A 33 -16.94 24.01 -9.66
N ASP A 34 -16.11 23.73 -8.65
CA ASP A 34 -15.09 22.70 -8.73
C ASP A 34 -15.73 21.31 -8.73
N ALA A 35 -14.95 20.29 -9.08
CA ALA A 35 -15.47 18.93 -9.23
C ALA A 35 -16.04 18.37 -7.90
N GLU A 36 -15.48 18.75 -6.76
CA GLU A 36 -15.96 18.34 -5.43
C GLU A 36 -17.28 19.02 -5.06
N SER A 37 -17.38 20.35 -5.21
CA SER A 37 -18.65 21.05 -4.95
C SER A 37 -19.72 20.65 -5.95
N PHE A 38 -19.37 20.38 -7.21
CA PHE A 38 -20.30 19.84 -8.20
C PHE A 38 -20.81 18.45 -7.78
N HIS A 39 -19.93 17.55 -7.34
CA HIS A 39 -20.31 16.25 -6.81
C HIS A 39 -21.19 16.36 -5.55
N ALA A 40 -20.90 17.30 -4.64
CA ALA A 40 -21.73 17.53 -3.47
C ALA A 40 -23.11 18.08 -3.86
N ALA A 41 -23.16 19.14 -4.66
CA ALA A 41 -24.39 19.84 -5.05
C ALA A 41 -25.37 18.93 -5.80
N ARG A 42 -24.90 18.09 -6.73
CA ARG A 42 -25.76 17.14 -7.44
C ARG A 42 -26.40 16.07 -6.54
N ASN A 43 -25.82 15.83 -5.37
CA ASN A 43 -26.31 14.86 -4.39
C ASN A 43 -27.23 15.48 -3.32
N VAL A 44 -27.47 16.80 -3.35
CA VAL A 44 -28.33 17.49 -2.38
C VAL A 44 -29.81 17.16 -2.58
N CYS A 45 -30.33 17.24 -3.82
CA CYS A 45 -31.73 16.95 -4.10
C CYS A 45 -31.97 16.55 -5.57
N LYS A 46 -33.17 16.05 -5.87
CA LYS A 46 -33.55 15.58 -7.21
C LYS A 46 -33.43 16.64 -8.32
N TRP A 47 -33.66 17.92 -8.01
CA TRP A 47 -33.64 19.01 -8.99
C TRP A 47 -32.21 19.36 -9.40
N TRP A 48 -31.33 19.54 -8.43
CA TRP A 48 -29.89 19.69 -8.68
C TRP A 48 -29.32 18.46 -9.40
N ARG A 49 -29.75 17.25 -9.01
CA ARG A 49 -29.37 16.03 -9.72
C ARG A 49 -29.79 16.08 -11.19
N TYR A 50 -31.02 16.49 -11.48
CA TYR A 50 -31.53 16.63 -12.85
C TYR A 50 -30.72 17.64 -13.67
N ALA A 51 -30.44 18.82 -13.12
CA ALA A 51 -29.61 19.84 -13.77
C ALA A 51 -28.18 19.35 -14.06
N SER A 52 -27.67 18.36 -13.30
CA SER A 52 -26.32 17.81 -13.47
C SER A 52 -26.19 16.80 -14.62
N VAL A 53 -27.28 16.43 -15.30
CA VAL A 53 -27.27 15.42 -16.38
C VAL A 53 -26.93 16.02 -17.75
N ASP A 54 -26.90 17.34 -17.86
CA ASP A 54 -26.53 18.03 -19.09
C ASP A 54 -25.13 17.63 -19.59
N THR A 55 -25.04 17.31 -20.88
CA THR A 55 -23.81 16.78 -21.50
C THR A 55 -22.68 17.79 -21.49
N ILE A 56 -22.98 19.06 -21.76
CA ILE A 56 -21.99 20.13 -21.82
C ILE A 56 -21.42 20.38 -20.42
N THR A 57 -22.30 20.46 -19.42
CA THR A 57 -21.93 20.63 -18.01
C THR A 57 -21.10 19.44 -17.51
N LEU A 58 -21.54 18.20 -17.78
CA LEU A 58 -20.80 16.99 -17.39
C LEU A 58 -19.45 16.89 -18.08
N ALA A 59 -19.38 17.09 -19.39
CA ALA A 59 -18.11 17.04 -20.11
C ALA A 59 -17.14 18.11 -19.59
N ARG A 60 -17.63 19.33 -19.30
CA ARG A 60 -16.81 20.38 -18.67
C ARG A 60 -16.28 19.96 -17.30
N GLN A 61 -17.12 19.34 -16.47
CA GLN A 61 -16.71 18.85 -15.15
C GLN A 61 -15.72 17.68 -15.25
N LEU A 62 -15.92 16.77 -16.21
CA LEU A 62 -15.02 15.65 -16.46
C LEU A 62 -13.65 16.09 -17.01
N LYS A 63 -13.59 17.19 -17.78
CA LYS A 63 -12.32 17.80 -18.25
C LYS A 63 -11.45 18.30 -17.09
N LYS A 64 -12.04 18.56 -15.92
CA LYS A 64 -11.33 18.96 -14.69
C LYS A 64 -10.74 17.77 -13.93
N LEU A 65 -11.08 16.53 -14.33
CA LEU A 65 -10.65 15.31 -13.65
C LEU A 65 -9.50 14.63 -14.42
N PRO A 66 -8.64 13.84 -13.73
CA PRO A 66 -7.53 13.09 -14.31
C PRO A 66 -8.02 11.90 -15.17
N ILE A 67 -8.61 12.19 -16.33
CA ILE A 67 -9.19 11.21 -17.26
C ILE A 67 -8.53 11.36 -18.63
N LEU A 68 -8.07 10.25 -19.21
CA LEU A 68 -7.41 10.23 -20.52
C LEU A 68 -8.05 9.19 -21.45
N PRO A 69 -8.28 9.53 -22.73
CA PRO A 69 -8.38 10.88 -23.30
C PRO A 69 -9.43 11.74 -22.57
N SER A 70 -9.34 13.06 -22.75
CA SER A 70 -10.31 13.97 -22.16
C SER A 70 -11.69 13.77 -22.81
N PRO A 71 -12.76 13.56 -22.04
CA PRO A 71 -14.08 13.32 -22.61
C PRO A 71 -14.65 14.59 -23.22
N ASP A 72 -15.28 14.45 -24.38
CA ASP A 72 -15.89 15.58 -25.08
C ASP A 72 -17.40 15.40 -25.27
N ALA A 73 -18.15 16.49 -25.13
CA ALA A 73 -19.61 16.47 -25.23
C ALA A 73 -20.11 16.11 -26.63
N SER A 74 -19.27 16.28 -27.65
CA SER A 74 -19.59 16.02 -29.05
C SER A 74 -19.51 14.52 -29.42
N THR A 75 -18.75 13.72 -28.66
CA THR A 75 -18.42 12.34 -29.03
C THR A 75 -19.00 11.28 -28.10
N ALA A 76 -19.42 11.67 -26.89
CA ALA A 76 -19.95 10.76 -25.87
C ALA A 76 -21.43 11.01 -25.59
N SER A 77 -22.18 9.93 -25.39
CA SER A 77 -23.59 10.02 -25.00
C SER A 77 -23.76 10.54 -23.57
N PRO A 78 -24.91 11.16 -23.22
CA PRO A 78 -25.17 11.64 -21.85
C PRO A 78 -25.05 10.54 -20.80
N LEU A 79 -25.49 9.32 -21.14
CA LEU A 79 -25.44 8.17 -20.24
C LEU A 79 -23.99 7.72 -19.99
N GLU A 80 -23.15 7.70 -21.02
CA GLU A 80 -21.73 7.39 -20.90
C GLU A 80 -21.00 8.43 -20.03
N LEU A 81 -21.25 9.72 -20.24
CA LEU A 81 -20.65 10.79 -19.41
C LEU A 81 -21.10 10.69 -17.95
N HIS A 82 -22.37 10.34 -17.72
CA HIS A 82 -22.89 10.13 -16.37
C HIS A 82 -22.21 8.95 -15.66
N HIS A 83 -22.08 7.80 -16.34
CA HIS A 83 -21.38 6.64 -15.80
C HIS A 83 -19.90 6.92 -15.57
N LEU A 84 -19.24 7.60 -16.51
CA LEU A 84 -17.85 7.99 -16.39
C LEU A 84 -17.64 8.93 -15.20
N PHE A 85 -18.52 9.91 -15.00
CA PHE A 85 -18.45 10.80 -13.84
C PHE A 85 -18.69 10.04 -12.52
N ALA A 86 -19.63 9.09 -12.49
CA ALA A 86 -19.85 8.25 -11.33
C ALA A 86 -18.63 7.37 -11.01
N GLU A 87 -18.02 6.75 -12.03
CA GLU A 87 -16.79 5.96 -11.90
C GLU A 87 -15.62 6.84 -11.42
N ALA A 88 -15.43 8.01 -12.02
CA ALA A 88 -14.38 8.96 -11.63
C ALA A 88 -14.59 9.50 -10.21
N SER A 89 -15.82 9.87 -9.84
CA SER A 89 -16.13 10.33 -8.48
C SER A 89 -15.84 9.27 -7.44
N TYR A 90 -16.14 8.00 -7.75
CA TYR A 90 -15.88 6.88 -6.87
C TYR A 90 -14.38 6.58 -6.73
N ILE A 91 -13.65 6.52 -7.85
CA ILE A 91 -12.20 6.22 -7.88
C ILE A 91 -11.39 7.34 -7.23
N LEU A 92 -11.75 8.60 -7.53
CA LEU A 92 -11.06 9.78 -7.02
C LEU A 92 -11.56 10.21 -5.64
N MET A 93 -12.60 9.58 -5.11
CA MET A 93 -13.12 9.87 -3.78
C MET A 93 -13.62 11.32 -3.61
N LEU A 94 -14.33 11.88 -4.62
CA LEU A 94 -14.81 13.28 -4.66
C LEU A 94 -15.93 13.63 -3.65
N GLY A 95 -16.12 12.81 -2.61
CA GLY A 95 -17.08 13.05 -1.54
C GLY A 95 -16.68 12.39 -0.22
N VAL A 96 -15.42 11.96 -0.10
CA VAL A 96 -14.88 11.41 1.14
C VAL A 96 -14.52 12.58 2.05
N ARG A 97 -15.01 12.54 3.30
CA ARG A 97 -14.63 13.46 4.35
C ARG A 97 -13.57 12.81 5.23
N ILE A 98 -12.56 13.58 5.58
CA ILE A 98 -11.52 13.16 6.52
C ILE A 98 -11.77 13.93 7.81
N GLU A 99 -12.04 13.19 8.87
CA GLU A 99 -12.14 13.73 10.21
C GLU A 99 -10.97 13.17 11.01
N ARG A 100 -10.20 14.06 11.64
CA ARG A 100 -9.09 13.68 12.51
C ARG A 100 -9.62 13.61 13.92
N GLU A 101 -9.67 12.42 14.48
CA GLU A 101 -9.90 12.27 15.91
C GLU A 101 -8.70 12.85 16.66
N SER A 102 -8.96 13.71 17.64
CA SER A 102 -7.92 14.38 18.42
C SER A 102 -7.24 13.36 19.32
N VAL A 103 -6.19 12.72 18.82
CA VAL A 103 -5.30 11.91 19.66
C VAL A 103 -4.46 12.86 20.50
N ILE A 104 -4.46 12.66 21.82
CA ILE A 104 -3.54 13.32 22.74
C ILE A 104 -2.14 13.08 22.20
N ALA A 105 -1.47 14.15 21.75
CA ALA A 105 -0.10 14.07 21.27
C ALA A 105 0.77 13.56 22.42
N LEU A 106 1.05 12.26 22.44
CA LEU A 106 2.19 11.74 23.17
C LEU A 106 3.39 12.37 22.48
N ASN A 107 3.96 13.38 23.10
CA ASN A 107 5.19 14.01 22.62
C ASN A 107 6.18 12.87 22.35
N PRO A 108 6.62 12.66 21.10
CA PRO A 108 7.65 11.67 20.86
C PRO A 108 8.85 12.10 21.71
N PRO A 109 9.42 11.20 22.54
CA PRO A 109 10.64 11.54 23.25
C PRO A 109 11.68 11.95 22.20
N ALA A 110 12.34 13.07 22.42
CA ALA A 110 13.41 13.53 21.54
C ALA A 110 14.38 12.36 21.32
N LEU A 111 14.69 12.06 20.06
CA LEU A 111 15.73 11.10 19.69
C LEU A 111 17.05 11.61 20.29
N GLN A 112 17.36 11.19 21.51
CA GLN A 112 18.67 11.41 22.09
C GLN A 112 19.64 10.56 21.28
N LEU A 113 20.58 11.22 20.58
CA LEU A 113 21.72 10.53 19.99
C LEU A 113 22.44 9.77 21.10
N GLY A 114 22.45 8.43 21.01
CA GLY A 114 23.09 7.55 21.99
C GLY A 114 22.16 6.95 23.06
N GLY A 115 20.84 7.13 22.96
CA GLY A 115 19.86 6.44 23.81
C GLY A 115 19.66 4.96 23.45
N PRO A 116 19.07 4.16 24.35
CA PRO A 116 18.75 2.75 24.10
C PRO A 116 17.76 2.62 22.93
N LYS A 117 17.96 1.64 22.04
CA LYS A 117 17.00 1.38 20.96
C LYS A 117 15.79 0.68 21.57
N VAL A 118 14.58 1.17 21.28
CA VAL A 118 13.32 0.66 21.84
C VAL A 118 12.40 0.21 20.72
N ILE A 119 11.77 -0.96 20.89
CA ILE A 119 10.69 -1.45 20.04
C ILE A 119 9.52 -1.89 20.91
N ALA A 120 8.30 -1.74 20.42
CA ALA A 120 7.09 -2.15 21.12
C ALA A 120 6.31 -3.18 20.31
N THR A 121 5.48 -3.98 20.98
CA THR A 121 4.45 -4.78 20.32
C THR A 121 3.41 -3.86 19.67
N THR A 122 2.66 -4.38 18.68
CA THR A 122 1.62 -3.60 17.97
C THR A 122 0.55 -3.03 18.91
N ASN A 123 0.24 -3.75 20.00
CA ASN A 123 -0.69 -3.31 21.04
C ASN A 123 -0.05 -2.38 22.10
N GLY A 124 1.25 -2.09 22.01
CA GLY A 124 2.00 -1.27 22.95
C GLY A 124 2.13 -1.85 24.37
N GLN A 125 1.68 -3.08 24.59
CA GLN A 125 1.66 -3.69 25.92
C GLN A 125 3.05 -4.06 26.40
N TRP A 126 3.93 -4.51 25.51
CA TRP A 126 5.30 -4.86 25.85
C TRP A 126 6.29 -4.07 25.04
N THR A 127 7.40 -3.70 25.67
CA THR A 127 8.51 -2.99 25.03
C THR A 127 9.82 -3.72 25.27
N VAL A 128 10.64 -3.81 24.24
CA VAL A 128 11.99 -4.32 24.32
C VAL A 128 12.96 -3.18 24.13
N THR A 129 13.94 -3.08 25.02
CA THR A 129 15.06 -2.16 24.89
C THR A 129 16.35 -2.93 24.64
N LEU A 130 17.19 -2.37 23.78
CA LEU A 130 18.56 -2.80 23.56
C LEU A 130 19.49 -1.68 24.00
N ASN A 131 20.14 -1.89 25.14
CA ASN A 131 21.09 -0.94 25.71
C ASN A 131 22.39 -1.66 26.03
N ASN A 132 23.54 -1.14 25.60
CA ASN A 132 24.85 -1.71 25.90
C ASN A 132 24.93 -3.24 25.69
N ARG A 133 24.36 -3.74 24.58
CA ARG A 133 24.29 -5.17 24.24
C ARG A 133 23.51 -6.03 25.23
N GLN A 134 22.63 -5.42 26.01
CA GLN A 134 21.65 -6.12 26.83
C GLN A 134 20.26 -5.88 26.28
N ILE A 135 19.54 -6.98 26.09
CA ILE A 135 18.14 -7.03 25.72
C ILE A 135 17.34 -7.04 27.02
N ALA A 136 16.40 -6.12 27.16
CA ALA A 136 15.50 -6.06 28.30
C ALA A 136 14.05 -5.94 27.82
N LEU A 137 13.18 -6.85 28.26
CA LEU A 137 11.74 -6.87 27.98
C LEU A 137 10.99 -6.26 29.17
N PHE A 138 10.13 -5.29 28.89
CA PHE A 138 9.29 -4.60 29.87
C PHE A 138 7.81 -4.79 29.54
N ASP A 139 7.01 -4.99 30.57
CA ASP A 139 5.57 -4.81 30.54
C ASP A 139 5.25 -3.32 30.73
N THR A 140 4.62 -2.71 29.74
CA THR A 140 4.21 -1.29 29.69
C THR A 140 2.70 -1.09 29.82
N THR A 141 1.96 -2.12 30.23
CA THR A 141 0.52 -1.99 30.50
C THR A 141 0.23 -1.10 31.70
N SER A 142 1.12 -1.08 32.69
CA SER A 142 1.04 -0.23 33.88
C SER A 142 1.74 1.12 33.69
N LYS A 143 1.35 2.12 34.50
CA LYS A 143 1.99 3.45 34.51
C LYS A 143 3.50 3.40 34.77
N GLU A 144 3.95 2.38 35.50
CA GLU A 144 5.38 2.09 35.69
C GLU A 144 5.74 0.84 34.89
N PRO A 145 6.76 0.90 34.01
CA PRO A 145 7.19 -0.26 33.23
C PRO A 145 7.84 -1.31 34.14
N ARG A 146 7.40 -2.57 34.03
CA ARG A 146 7.94 -3.68 34.82
C ARG A 146 8.89 -4.53 33.98
N LEU A 147 10.13 -4.71 34.42
CA LEU A 147 11.08 -5.62 33.78
C LEU A 147 10.62 -7.08 33.92
N LEU A 148 10.47 -7.78 32.79
CA LEU A 148 10.10 -9.19 32.71
C LEU A 148 11.30 -10.10 32.45
N CYS A 149 12.18 -9.70 31.54
CA CYS A 149 13.33 -10.51 31.12
C CYS A 149 14.51 -9.61 30.80
N GLN A 150 15.73 -10.06 31.09
CA GLN A 150 16.96 -9.42 30.68
C GLN A 150 17.98 -10.48 30.25
N ARG A 151 18.64 -10.27 29.11
CA ARG A 151 19.67 -11.18 28.59
C ARG A 151 20.71 -10.45 27.74
N PRO A 152 21.96 -10.94 27.67
CA PRO A 152 22.97 -10.37 26.79
C PRO A 152 22.70 -10.72 25.31
N LEU A 153 23.14 -9.85 24.40
CA LEU A 153 23.18 -10.12 22.97
C LEU A 153 24.19 -11.24 22.67
N ASN A 154 23.84 -12.15 21.77
CA ASN A 154 24.71 -13.26 21.39
C ASN A 154 25.76 -12.81 20.36
N ASP A 155 26.77 -12.08 20.82
CA ASP A 155 27.83 -11.56 19.95
C ASP A 155 28.96 -12.57 19.69
N LEU A 156 29.10 -13.58 20.55
CA LEU A 156 30.36 -14.33 20.71
C LEU A 156 30.23 -15.81 21.11
N ARG A 157 29.05 -16.32 21.49
CA ARG A 157 28.94 -17.70 22.03
C ARG A 157 28.72 -18.76 20.95
N GLU A 158 28.13 -18.39 19.83
CA GLU A 158 27.97 -19.29 18.68
C GLU A 158 28.90 -18.81 17.57
N THR A 159 29.79 -19.67 17.09
CA THR A 159 30.47 -19.45 15.82
C THR A 159 29.40 -19.20 14.78
N ILE A 160 29.23 -17.94 14.36
CA ILE A 160 28.36 -17.54 13.25
C ILE A 160 28.86 -18.33 12.04
N GLY A 161 28.22 -19.46 11.78
CA GLY A 161 28.57 -20.35 10.67
C GLY A 161 28.45 -19.57 9.36
N ASN A 162 29.41 -19.78 8.46
CA ASN A 162 29.44 -19.17 7.12
C ASN A 162 29.60 -17.64 7.06
N GLY A 163 30.09 -16.98 8.12
CA GLY A 163 30.46 -15.56 8.11
C GLY A 163 31.88 -15.28 7.61
N PRO A 164 32.20 -14.08 7.09
CA PRO A 164 33.56 -13.69 6.75
C PRO A 164 34.49 -13.76 7.99
N TRP A 165 35.68 -14.34 7.81
CA TRP A 165 36.62 -14.68 8.89
C TRP A 165 37.23 -13.44 9.59
N LEU A 166 37.18 -12.28 8.93
CA LEU A 166 37.64 -11.00 9.46
C LEU A 166 36.47 -10.31 10.18
N LYS A 167 36.45 -10.41 11.52
CA LYS A 167 35.52 -9.65 12.36
C LYS A 167 35.94 -8.18 12.33
N VAL A 168 35.29 -7.38 11.49
CA VAL A 168 35.33 -5.91 11.61
C VAL A 168 34.67 -5.55 12.95
N GLY A 169 35.18 -4.52 13.64
CA GLY A 169 34.61 -4.07 14.90
C GLY A 169 33.10 -3.86 14.81
N PRO A 170 32.35 -4.07 15.91
CA PRO A 170 30.89 -4.09 15.90
C PRO A 170 30.32 -2.83 15.26
N THR A 171 29.61 -2.98 14.14
CA THR A 171 28.90 -1.86 13.52
C THR A 171 27.75 -1.39 14.42
N THR A 172 27.50 -0.09 14.41
CA THR A 172 26.37 0.55 15.12
C THR A 172 25.00 0.29 14.48
N TYR A 173 24.94 -0.33 13.30
CA TYR A 173 23.69 -0.65 12.61
C TYR A 173 23.10 -1.97 13.12
N LEU A 174 22.16 -1.83 14.05
CA LEU A 174 21.38 -2.92 14.63
C LEU A 174 19.90 -2.66 14.37
N GLU A 175 19.21 -3.59 13.74
CA GLU A 175 17.76 -3.55 13.56
C GLU A 175 17.07 -4.58 14.45
N MET A 176 15.85 -4.26 14.90
CA MET A 176 15.10 -5.11 15.82
C MET A 176 13.65 -5.23 15.37
N ALA A 177 13.08 -6.43 15.51
CA ALA A 177 11.66 -6.70 15.31
C ALA A 177 11.12 -7.52 16.48
N LEU A 178 9.96 -7.16 17.00
CA LEU A 178 9.27 -7.90 18.04
C LEU A 178 8.03 -8.55 17.44
N SER A 179 7.79 -9.83 17.74
CA SER A 179 6.57 -10.51 17.30
C SER A 179 5.33 -9.87 17.91
N SER A 180 4.17 -10.05 17.28
CA SER A 180 2.89 -9.49 17.75
C SER A 180 2.49 -9.98 19.15
N ASP A 181 2.87 -11.22 19.48
CA ASP A 181 2.69 -11.82 20.80
C ASP A 181 3.85 -11.55 21.75
N GLY A 182 4.82 -10.71 21.35
CA GLY A 182 6.00 -10.27 22.09
C GLY A 182 6.93 -11.35 22.64
N ARG A 183 6.76 -12.60 22.19
CA ARG A 183 7.58 -13.74 22.60
C ARG A 183 8.90 -13.83 21.83
N LEU A 184 8.87 -13.55 20.53
CA LEU A 184 10.04 -13.64 19.67
C LEU A 184 10.62 -12.27 19.39
N LEU A 185 11.93 -12.15 19.55
CA LEU A 185 12.69 -10.96 19.17
C LEU A 185 13.68 -11.34 18.07
N ALA A 186 13.59 -10.68 16.93
CA ALA A 186 14.61 -10.75 15.90
C ALA A 186 15.53 -9.54 16.02
N ILE A 187 16.83 -9.79 15.93
CA ILE A 187 17.87 -8.77 15.89
C ILE A 187 18.71 -9.01 14.63
N ALA A 188 18.84 -7.99 13.80
CA ALA A 188 19.71 -8.01 12.64
C ALA A 188 20.96 -7.18 12.93
N GLN A 189 22.12 -7.81 12.80
CA GLN A 189 23.43 -7.20 12.91
C GLN A 189 24.17 -7.40 11.59
N GLU A 190 24.36 -6.30 10.85
CA GLU A 190 24.91 -6.29 9.50
C GLU A 190 24.12 -7.17 8.50
N ARG A 191 24.47 -8.46 8.42
CA ARG A 191 23.86 -9.49 7.57
C ARG A 191 23.43 -10.73 8.34
N VAL A 192 23.70 -10.77 9.64
CA VAL A 192 23.34 -11.88 10.52
C VAL A 192 22.03 -11.54 11.17
N VAL A 193 21.06 -12.44 11.06
CA VAL A 193 19.80 -12.33 11.79
C VAL A 193 19.82 -13.36 12.91
N GLN A 194 19.41 -12.92 14.09
CA GLN A 194 19.30 -13.72 15.29
C GLN A 194 17.88 -13.66 15.82
N ILE A 195 17.30 -14.81 16.20
CA ILE A 195 15.97 -14.90 16.79
C ILE A 195 16.09 -15.45 18.21
N TYR A 196 15.48 -14.71 19.14
CA TYR A 196 15.45 -14.98 20.57
C TYR A 196 14.03 -15.35 20.99
N ASP A 197 13.88 -16.38 21.83
CA ASP A 197 12.65 -16.60 22.60
C ASP A 197 12.79 -15.92 23.96
N LEU A 198 12.06 -14.81 24.15
CA LEU A 198 12.12 -14.00 25.37
C LEU A 198 11.44 -14.69 26.57
N ALA A 199 10.59 -15.68 26.34
CA ALA A 199 9.98 -16.49 27.39
C ALA A 199 10.91 -17.62 27.88
N ALA A 200 11.92 -18.00 27.08
CA ALA A 200 12.90 -19.01 27.46
C ALA A 200 13.93 -18.46 28.47
N PRO A 201 14.64 -19.31 29.23
CA PRO A 201 15.72 -18.88 30.13
C PRO A 201 16.81 -18.08 29.39
N ALA A 202 17.51 -17.18 30.09
CA ALA A 202 18.51 -16.29 29.48
C ALA A 202 19.68 -17.03 28.77
N ASP A 203 19.98 -18.27 29.18
CA ASP A 203 21.00 -19.13 28.58
C ASP A 203 20.47 -20.04 27.43
N SER A 204 19.23 -19.85 26.98
CA SER A 204 18.67 -20.62 25.88
C SER A 204 19.38 -20.34 24.56
N PHE A 205 19.57 -21.37 23.73
CA PHE A 205 20.12 -21.25 22.38
C PHE A 205 19.30 -20.30 21.50
N THR A 206 20.01 -19.49 20.72
CA THR A 206 19.40 -18.59 19.72
C THR A 206 19.40 -19.27 18.36
N VAL A 207 18.49 -18.87 17.49
CA VAL A 207 18.61 -19.22 16.06
C VAL A 207 19.37 -18.11 15.38
N ASN A 208 20.44 -18.43 14.66
CA ASN A 208 21.15 -17.45 13.84
C ASN A 208 21.41 -17.98 12.44
N GLU A 209 21.47 -17.06 11.48
CA GLU A 209 21.84 -17.34 10.10
C GLU A 209 22.49 -16.11 9.49
N ASN A 210 23.53 -16.32 8.68
CA ASN A 210 24.12 -15.27 7.85
C ASN A 210 23.39 -15.23 6.49
N ILE A 211 22.75 -14.12 6.18
CA ILE A 211 21.99 -13.96 4.93
C ILE A 211 22.97 -13.71 3.78
N ALA A 212 23.39 -14.77 3.10
CA ALA A 212 24.30 -14.68 1.96
C ALA A 212 23.75 -13.81 0.81
N LEU A 213 22.42 -13.81 0.61
CA LEU A 213 21.73 -12.96 -0.37
C LEU A 213 21.88 -11.46 -0.10
N ALA A 214 22.23 -11.07 1.13
CA ALA A 214 22.54 -9.69 1.49
C ALA A 214 24.01 -9.30 1.19
N ALA A 215 24.76 -10.11 0.44
CA ALA A 215 26.14 -9.79 0.05
C ALA A 215 26.24 -8.44 -0.66
N GLY A 216 27.18 -7.60 -0.23
CA GLY A 216 27.33 -6.23 -0.72
C GLY A 216 26.29 -5.23 -0.20
N CYS A 217 25.34 -5.68 0.62
CA CYS A 217 24.31 -4.87 1.25
C CYS A 217 24.40 -4.97 2.78
N TYR A 218 23.62 -4.14 3.47
CA TYR A 218 23.36 -4.26 4.90
C TYR A 218 21.85 -4.25 5.16
N ILE A 219 21.43 -4.84 6.26
CA ILE A 219 20.02 -4.86 6.68
C ILE A 219 19.68 -3.50 7.30
N CYS A 220 18.67 -2.84 6.75
CA CYS A 220 18.20 -1.53 7.20
C CYS A 220 16.84 -1.57 7.89
N GLY A 221 16.19 -2.73 7.93
CA GLY A 221 14.98 -2.96 8.71
C GLY A 221 14.59 -4.43 8.74
N ILE A 222 13.93 -4.84 9.81
CA ILE A 222 13.33 -6.17 9.94
C ILE A 222 11.97 -6.04 10.59
N ASP A 223 11.01 -6.87 10.18
CA ASP A 223 9.65 -6.90 10.75
C ASP A 223 9.11 -8.34 10.73
N PHE A 224 8.43 -8.76 11.80
CA PHE A 224 7.69 -10.02 11.80
C PHE A 224 6.33 -9.82 11.13
N GLU A 225 6.00 -10.70 10.19
CA GLU A 225 4.72 -10.72 9.50
C GLU A 225 4.06 -12.11 9.61
N GLN A 226 2.78 -12.20 9.26
CA GLN A 226 2.01 -13.45 9.26
C GLN A 226 2.08 -14.20 10.60
N HIS A 227 1.77 -13.52 11.72
CA HIS A 227 1.82 -14.08 13.09
C HIS A 227 3.21 -14.60 13.50
N GLY A 228 4.27 -13.97 12.98
CA GLY A 228 5.65 -14.28 13.33
C GLY A 228 6.25 -15.47 12.58
N HIS A 229 5.54 -16.04 11.60
CA HIS A 229 6.03 -17.16 10.78
C HIS A 229 6.99 -16.73 9.66
N VAL A 230 6.92 -15.45 9.28
CA VAL A 230 7.74 -14.88 8.23
C VAL A 230 8.42 -13.61 8.75
N LEU A 231 9.68 -13.42 8.38
CA LEU A 231 10.47 -12.25 8.73
C LEU A 231 10.76 -11.48 7.45
N ARG A 232 10.20 -10.27 7.36
CA ARG A 232 10.50 -9.32 6.29
C ARG A 232 11.82 -8.63 6.60
N VAL A 233 12.82 -8.84 5.75
CA VAL A 233 14.15 -8.25 5.84
C VAL A 233 14.32 -7.22 4.74
N ARG A 234 14.51 -5.96 5.13
CA ARG A 234 14.71 -4.82 4.23
C ARG A 234 16.20 -4.59 4.05
N LEU A 235 16.64 -4.56 2.79
CA LEU A 235 18.03 -4.33 2.42
C LEU A 235 18.24 -2.89 1.93
N SER A 236 19.44 -2.36 2.17
CA SER A 236 19.82 -1.02 1.71
C SER A 236 19.93 -0.88 0.18
N SER A 237 19.99 -1.99 -0.55
CA SER A 237 20.08 -2.01 -2.02
C SER A 237 18.75 -1.68 -2.68
N LYS A 238 18.53 -0.39 -2.98
CA LYS A 238 17.43 0.07 -3.85
C LYS A 238 16.04 -0.41 -3.38
N GLY A 239 15.85 -0.61 -2.07
CA GLY A 239 14.60 -1.09 -1.48
C GLY A 239 14.32 -2.58 -1.70
N THR A 240 15.33 -3.42 -1.90
CA THR A 240 15.15 -4.88 -2.01
C THR A 240 14.64 -5.45 -0.69
N VAL A 241 13.71 -6.41 -0.76
CA VAL A 241 13.10 -7.06 0.40
C VAL A 241 13.19 -8.57 0.25
N LEU A 242 13.63 -9.23 1.32
CA LEU A 242 13.63 -10.68 1.46
C LEU A 242 12.59 -11.09 2.50
N TYR A 243 11.88 -12.18 2.28
CA TYR A 243 11.02 -12.82 3.25
C TYR A 243 11.63 -14.16 3.64
N LEU A 244 12.02 -14.27 4.89
CA LEU A 244 12.58 -15.49 5.48
C LEU A 244 11.51 -16.24 6.28
N GLY A 245 11.62 -17.56 6.35
CA GLY A 245 10.60 -18.40 6.99
C GLY A 245 9.54 -18.86 5.99
N THR A 246 8.55 -19.61 6.46
CA THR A 246 7.46 -20.14 5.64
C THR A 246 6.14 -19.66 6.22
N PRO A 247 5.23 -19.08 5.42
CA PRO A 247 3.94 -18.67 5.94
C PRO A 247 3.15 -19.87 6.49
N PRO A 248 2.24 -19.64 7.47
CA PRO A 248 1.49 -20.71 8.08
C PRO A 248 0.56 -21.37 7.05
N SER A 249 0.37 -22.68 7.19
CA SER A 249 -0.70 -23.37 6.45
C SER A 249 -2.07 -22.84 6.89
N MET A 250 -3.11 -23.01 6.08
CA MET A 250 -4.49 -22.65 6.45
C MET A 250 -4.92 -23.31 7.78
N ALA A 251 -4.40 -24.50 8.09
CA ALA A 251 -4.64 -25.19 9.36
C ALA A 251 -3.95 -24.54 10.58
N GLU A 252 -2.85 -23.82 10.36
CA GLU A 252 -1.99 -23.19 11.37
C GLU A 252 -2.18 -21.67 11.43
N SER A 253 -3.09 -21.10 10.64
CA SER A 253 -3.25 -19.66 10.44
C SER A 253 -3.52 -18.86 11.71
N ARG A 254 -3.89 -19.50 12.83
CA ARG A 254 -4.12 -18.86 14.14
C ARG A 254 -2.99 -19.09 15.15
N ALA A 255 -2.06 -20.00 14.89
CA ALA A 255 -0.95 -20.27 15.78
C ALA A 255 0.15 -19.25 15.53
N THR A 256 0.73 -18.68 16.60
CA THR A 256 1.94 -17.86 16.48
C THR A 256 3.15 -18.75 16.28
N ALA A 257 4.12 -18.27 15.51
CA ALA A 257 5.36 -19.01 15.34
C ALA A 257 6.11 -19.11 16.67
N ASN A 258 6.77 -20.25 16.87
CA ASN A 258 7.64 -20.47 18.01
C ASN A 258 9.10 -20.60 17.55
N LEU A 259 10.02 -20.75 18.50
CA LEU A 259 11.44 -20.90 18.19
C LEU A 259 11.74 -22.18 17.37
N GLU A 260 10.95 -23.24 17.54
CA GLU A 260 11.14 -24.50 16.80
C GLU A 260 10.86 -24.35 15.30
N HIS A 261 9.86 -23.56 14.92
CA HIS A 261 9.64 -23.16 13.52
C HIS A 261 10.90 -22.53 12.94
N TRP A 262 11.50 -21.57 13.65
CA TRP A 262 12.67 -20.84 13.20
C TRP A 262 13.95 -21.70 13.13
N LYS A 263 14.07 -22.72 13.98
CA LYS A 263 15.15 -23.74 13.93
C LYS A 263 14.99 -24.70 12.76
N SER A 264 13.75 -24.96 12.33
CA SER A 264 13.45 -25.94 11.28
C SER A 264 13.96 -25.49 9.91
N ARG A 265 13.94 -26.40 8.92
CA ARG A 265 14.23 -26.06 7.51
C ARG A 265 13.24 -25.07 6.90
N ARG A 266 12.07 -24.88 7.52
CA ARG A 266 11.02 -23.94 7.10
C ARG A 266 11.21 -22.54 7.71
N GLY A 267 12.17 -22.39 8.62
CA GLY A 267 12.45 -21.17 9.37
C GLY A 267 13.49 -20.27 8.71
N LEU A 268 14.49 -19.82 9.47
CA LEU A 268 15.39 -18.73 9.06
C LEU A 268 16.24 -19.05 7.83
N LYS A 269 16.46 -20.34 7.55
CA LYS A 269 17.21 -20.85 6.39
C LYS A 269 16.41 -20.87 5.10
N HIS A 270 15.08 -20.75 5.18
CA HIS A 270 14.21 -20.74 4.02
C HIS A 270 13.95 -19.31 3.56
N VAL A 271 14.10 -19.09 2.26
CA VAL A 271 13.73 -17.83 1.61
C VAL A 271 12.39 -18.05 0.91
N PHE A 272 11.34 -17.50 1.48
CA PHE A 272 9.99 -17.58 0.91
C PHE A 272 9.86 -16.69 -0.33
N LEU A 273 10.38 -15.47 -0.28
CA LEU A 273 10.28 -14.50 -1.37
C LEU A 273 11.52 -13.61 -1.39
N ASP A 274 12.09 -13.40 -2.57
CA ASP A 274 13.12 -12.40 -2.83
C ASP A 274 12.62 -11.43 -3.90
N SER A 275 12.48 -10.14 -3.54
CA SER A 275 11.93 -9.13 -4.45
C SER A 275 12.83 -8.83 -5.65
N SER A 276 14.12 -9.17 -5.58
CA SER A 276 15.08 -8.90 -6.66
C SER A 276 14.95 -9.84 -7.85
N VAL A 277 14.42 -11.05 -7.62
CA VAL A 277 14.20 -12.07 -8.66
C VAL A 277 12.79 -12.04 -9.22
N LEU A 278 11.87 -11.29 -8.59
CA LEU A 278 10.50 -11.15 -9.07
C LEU A 278 10.48 -10.39 -10.39
N VAL A 279 9.90 -11.03 -11.40
CA VAL A 279 9.75 -10.44 -12.73
C VAL A 279 8.30 -9.95 -12.86
N PRO A 280 8.04 -8.63 -12.71
CA PRO A 280 6.72 -8.10 -13.02
C PRO A 280 6.44 -8.31 -14.53
N PRO A 281 5.16 -8.45 -14.93
CA PRO A 281 4.80 -8.68 -16.32
C PRO A 281 5.36 -7.55 -17.21
N ALA A 282 6.36 -7.88 -18.01
CA ALA A 282 6.95 -6.95 -18.97
C ALA A 282 5.95 -6.68 -20.10
N ARG A 283 5.84 -5.42 -20.54
CA ARG A 283 5.30 -5.16 -21.87
C ARG A 283 6.32 -5.72 -22.87
N VAL A 284 5.84 -6.38 -23.91
CA VAL A 284 6.62 -7.17 -24.90
C VAL A 284 7.64 -6.33 -25.68
N GLN A 285 7.75 -5.04 -25.40
CA GLN A 285 8.65 -4.11 -26.04
C GLN A 285 9.59 -3.55 -24.98
N ASP A 286 10.89 -3.79 -25.18
CA ASP A 286 12.02 -3.00 -24.70
C ASP A 286 12.84 -3.48 -23.48
N GLY A 287 14.17 -3.40 -23.67
CA GLY A 287 15.23 -3.99 -22.85
C GLY A 287 15.53 -3.28 -21.53
N HIS A 288 14.58 -2.53 -20.97
CA HIS A 288 14.72 -1.90 -19.66
C HIS A 288 14.06 -2.78 -18.59
N ALA A 289 14.89 -3.43 -17.77
CA ALA A 289 14.43 -4.28 -16.68
C ALA A 289 13.61 -3.46 -15.67
N SER A 290 12.32 -3.79 -15.54
CA SER A 290 11.47 -3.32 -14.46
C SER A 290 11.83 -4.05 -13.16
N ARG A 291 11.65 -3.37 -12.03
CA ARG A 291 11.92 -3.95 -10.71
C ARG A 291 10.88 -3.55 -9.68
N LEU A 292 10.75 -4.39 -8.65
CA LEU A 292 9.93 -4.12 -7.49
C LEU A 292 10.81 -3.72 -6.30
N SER A 293 10.42 -2.64 -5.63
CA SER A 293 11.10 -2.10 -4.45
C SER A 293 10.09 -1.90 -3.31
N GLY A 294 10.54 -2.02 -2.06
CA GLY A 294 9.73 -1.76 -0.88
C GLY A 294 8.55 -2.74 -0.70
N LEU A 295 8.66 -3.97 -1.20
CA LEU A 295 7.57 -4.94 -1.20
C LEU A 295 7.08 -5.29 0.22
N GLN A 296 5.77 -5.19 0.44
CA GLN A 296 5.07 -5.62 1.65
C GLN A 296 4.01 -6.67 1.31
N LEU A 297 4.04 -7.83 1.97
CA LEU A 297 2.95 -8.81 1.88
C LEU A 297 1.77 -8.31 2.68
N ILE A 298 0.59 -8.34 2.07
CA ILE A 298 -0.64 -7.84 2.69
C ILE A 298 -1.40 -9.00 3.32
N ARG A 299 -1.78 -9.99 2.52
CA ARG A 299 -2.51 -11.18 2.99
C ARG A 299 -2.48 -12.32 1.95
N PRO A 300 -2.74 -13.56 2.38
CA PRO A 300 -3.03 -14.67 1.46
C PRO A 300 -4.22 -14.35 0.55
N PHE A 301 -4.10 -14.71 -0.74
CA PHE A 301 -5.15 -14.55 -1.74
C PHE A 301 -4.88 -15.43 -2.94
N TYR A 302 -5.83 -16.32 -3.26
CA TYR A 302 -5.85 -17.17 -4.48
C TYR A 302 -4.49 -17.80 -4.84
N ASP A 303 -4.18 -18.96 -4.24
CA ASP A 303 -2.94 -19.72 -4.46
C ASP A 303 -1.64 -18.90 -4.37
N GLY A 304 -1.66 -17.85 -3.53
CA GLY A 304 -0.57 -16.90 -3.41
C GLY A 304 -0.85 -15.80 -2.40
N PHE A 305 -0.19 -14.66 -2.58
CA PHE A 305 -0.30 -13.50 -1.68
C PHE A 305 -0.56 -12.22 -2.46
N LEU A 306 -1.41 -11.35 -1.90
CA LEU A 306 -1.44 -9.95 -2.28
C LEU A 306 -0.23 -9.25 -1.69
N PHE A 307 0.40 -8.40 -2.49
CA PHE A 307 1.49 -7.54 -2.05
C PHE A 307 1.29 -6.13 -2.56
N ALA A 308 1.85 -5.16 -1.83
CA ALA A 308 2.01 -3.79 -2.30
C ALA A 308 3.50 -3.50 -2.47
N ALA A 309 3.85 -2.78 -3.53
CA ALA A 309 5.25 -2.44 -3.82
C ALA A 309 5.34 -1.17 -4.66
N GLN A 310 6.55 -0.63 -4.76
CA GLN A 310 6.91 0.32 -5.80
C GLN A 310 7.37 -0.43 -7.05
N HIS A 311 6.88 0.00 -8.20
CA HIS A 311 7.31 -0.45 -9.50
C HIS A 311 8.20 0.62 -10.13
N HIS A 312 9.43 0.26 -10.51
CA HIS A 312 10.38 1.14 -11.17
C HIS A 312 10.77 0.60 -12.55
N GLY A 313 11.07 1.51 -13.48
CA GLY A 313 11.55 1.17 -14.82
C GLY A 313 10.43 0.76 -15.78
N GLY A 314 10.81 0.17 -16.92
CA GLY A 314 9.88 -0.22 -17.99
C GLY A 314 9.28 0.98 -18.72
N ASP A 315 10.09 1.99 -19.02
CA ASP A 315 9.75 3.25 -19.71
C ASP A 315 8.63 4.09 -19.06
N GLU A 316 8.21 3.72 -17.85
CA GLU A 316 7.24 4.45 -17.07
C GLU A 316 7.90 5.05 -15.82
N SER A 317 7.38 6.20 -15.38
CA SER A 317 7.77 6.77 -14.10
C SER A 317 7.38 5.84 -12.94
N SER A 318 8.20 5.87 -11.88
CA SER A 318 8.00 5.07 -10.67
C SER A 318 6.60 5.27 -10.11
N HIS A 319 5.92 4.20 -9.74
CA HIS A 319 4.57 4.24 -9.20
C HIS A 319 4.35 3.11 -8.20
N TYR A 320 3.23 3.15 -7.48
CA TYR A 320 2.86 2.09 -6.55
C TYR A 320 1.94 1.09 -7.23
N ILE A 321 2.00 -0.16 -6.78
CA ILE A 321 1.14 -1.22 -7.28
C ILE A 321 0.53 -2.02 -6.14
N LEU A 322 -0.69 -2.51 -6.38
CA LEU A 322 -1.19 -3.72 -5.73
C LEU A 322 -0.97 -4.87 -6.71
N GLY A 323 -0.23 -5.87 -6.29
CA GLY A 323 0.09 -7.06 -7.06
C GLY A 323 -0.32 -8.34 -6.34
N HIS A 324 -0.27 -9.43 -7.10
CA HIS A 324 -0.38 -10.79 -6.60
C HIS A 324 0.87 -11.55 -7.00
N VAL A 325 1.39 -12.35 -6.07
CA VAL A 325 2.48 -13.29 -6.33
C VAL A 325 1.96 -14.69 -6.06
N ARG A 326 2.03 -15.54 -7.09
CA ARG A 326 1.71 -16.96 -6.97
C ARG A 326 2.76 -17.66 -6.12
N CYS A 327 2.32 -18.64 -5.34
CA CYS A 327 3.21 -19.48 -4.57
C CYS A 327 3.02 -20.95 -4.96
N SER A 328 4.10 -21.70 -4.95
CA SER A 328 4.07 -23.14 -5.11
C SER A 328 5.02 -23.80 -4.13
N THR A 329 4.75 -25.07 -3.86
CA THR A 329 5.70 -25.94 -3.19
C THR A 329 6.64 -26.50 -4.25
N PRO A 330 7.94 -26.13 -4.28
CA PRO A 330 8.89 -26.76 -5.18
C PRO A 330 8.96 -28.27 -4.92
N HIS A 331 9.75 -29.00 -5.72
CA HIS A 331 9.93 -30.46 -5.63
C HIS A 331 10.31 -31.03 -4.23
N ASN A 332 10.54 -30.16 -3.24
CA ASN A 332 10.67 -30.49 -1.82
C ASN A 332 9.35 -30.13 -1.08
N PRO A 333 8.60 -31.11 -0.55
CA PRO A 333 7.19 -30.94 -0.16
C PRO A 333 6.92 -30.10 1.09
N GLU A 334 7.95 -29.56 1.74
CA GLU A 334 7.81 -29.02 3.11
C GLU A 334 7.66 -27.49 3.18
N ALA A 335 8.05 -26.72 2.16
CA ALA A 335 8.08 -25.26 2.25
C ALA A 335 7.48 -24.58 1.02
N LEU A 336 6.50 -23.70 1.24
CA LEU A 336 5.93 -22.85 0.21
C LEU A 336 6.97 -21.80 -0.22
N THR A 337 7.04 -21.47 -1.52
CA THR A 337 7.91 -20.42 -2.06
C THR A 337 7.17 -19.60 -3.11
N ALA A 338 7.45 -18.30 -3.16
CA ALA A 338 6.92 -17.40 -4.19
C ALA A 338 7.55 -17.69 -5.56
N GLU A 339 6.73 -17.79 -6.59
CA GLU A 339 7.19 -18.03 -7.96
C GLU A 339 7.74 -16.74 -8.58
N PRO A 340 9.01 -16.70 -9.03
CA PRO A 340 9.61 -15.49 -9.60
C PRO A 340 8.85 -14.90 -10.79
N GLN A 341 8.31 -15.77 -11.65
CA GLN A 341 7.51 -15.40 -12.82
C GLN A 341 6.02 -15.36 -12.53
N GLY A 342 5.59 -15.62 -11.29
CA GLY A 342 4.20 -15.73 -10.87
C GLY A 342 3.48 -14.39 -10.65
N VAL A 343 4.20 -13.27 -10.80
CA VAL A 343 3.70 -11.93 -10.45
C VAL A 343 2.62 -11.45 -11.42
N THR A 344 1.56 -10.84 -10.89
CA THR A 344 0.49 -10.16 -11.64
C THR A 344 0.20 -8.80 -11.02
N ILE A 345 0.14 -7.74 -11.83
CA ILE A 345 -0.25 -6.40 -11.36
C ILE A 345 -1.79 -6.30 -11.40
N LEU A 346 -2.41 -6.07 -10.25
CA LEU A 346 -3.87 -6.00 -10.10
C LEU A 346 -4.38 -4.56 -10.17
N ALA A 347 -3.63 -3.62 -9.60
CA ALA A 347 -3.95 -2.19 -9.67
C ALA A 347 -2.67 -1.36 -9.75
N LYS A 348 -2.65 -0.42 -10.70
CA LYS A 348 -1.67 0.66 -10.79
C LYS A 348 -2.17 1.86 -9.97
N LEU A 349 -1.33 2.35 -9.06
CA LEU A 349 -1.58 3.44 -8.13
C LEU A 349 -0.63 4.60 -8.47
N GLN A 350 -1.20 5.73 -8.86
CA GLN A 350 -0.38 6.80 -9.43
C GLN A 350 0.40 7.55 -8.34
N SER A 351 1.68 7.76 -8.62
CA SER A 351 2.57 8.73 -7.97
C SER A 351 2.52 10.07 -8.71
N PHE A 352 3.18 11.10 -8.16
CA PHE A 352 3.27 12.42 -8.81
C PHE A 352 3.77 12.34 -10.25
N LEU A 353 4.91 11.66 -10.48
CA LEU A 353 5.50 11.58 -11.82
C LEU A 353 4.73 10.66 -12.76
N SER A 354 4.16 9.55 -12.25
CA SER A 354 3.37 8.64 -13.11
C SER A 354 1.97 9.19 -13.44
N ALA A 355 1.44 10.11 -12.63
CA ALA A 355 0.23 10.84 -12.92
C ALA A 355 0.44 12.02 -13.88
N TRP A 356 1.67 12.35 -14.27
CA TRP A 356 2.00 13.57 -15.00
C TRP A 356 1.13 13.77 -16.26
N ASN A 357 0.88 12.71 -17.03
CA ASN A 357 0.00 12.76 -18.21
C ASN A 357 -1.46 13.11 -17.87
N TYR A 358 -1.92 12.73 -16.68
CA TYR A 358 -3.26 13.02 -16.19
C TYR A 358 -3.37 14.43 -15.57
N THR A 359 -2.31 14.91 -14.93
CA THR A 359 -2.29 16.19 -14.19
C THR A 359 -1.86 17.39 -15.04
N LEU A 360 -1.17 17.15 -16.16
CA LEU A 360 -0.86 18.20 -17.15
C LEU A 360 -2.10 18.68 -17.90
N ASN A 361 -3.02 17.77 -18.20
CA ASN A 361 -4.17 18.03 -19.06
C ASN A 361 -5.45 18.40 -18.29
N GLY A 362 -5.47 18.19 -16.97
CA GLY A 362 -6.58 18.56 -16.10
C GLY A 362 -6.34 19.93 -15.43
N SER A 363 -7.40 20.71 -15.23
CA SER A 363 -7.33 21.81 -14.27
C SER A 363 -7.20 21.18 -12.88
N ASN A 364 -6.04 21.28 -12.24
CA ASN A 364 -5.74 20.69 -10.92
C ASN A 364 -6.55 21.38 -9.78
N GLU A 365 -7.88 21.34 -9.87
CA GLU A 365 -8.80 21.91 -8.91
C GLU A 365 -8.81 21.09 -7.62
N GLY A 366 -8.86 21.76 -6.46
CA GLY A 366 -8.81 21.11 -5.14
C GLY A 366 -7.43 20.60 -4.71
N GLY A 367 -6.35 20.98 -5.40
CA GLY A 367 -4.98 20.61 -5.05
C GLY A 367 -4.62 19.13 -5.31
N ARG A 368 -5.52 18.39 -5.97
CA ARG A 368 -5.29 17.02 -6.43
C ARG A 368 -4.32 17.05 -7.60
N GLY A 369 -3.38 16.10 -7.62
CA GLY A 369 -2.35 16.08 -8.65
C GLY A 369 -1.15 17.00 -8.37
N LEU A 370 -1.21 17.81 -7.30
CA LEU A 370 -0.07 18.61 -6.84
C LEU A 370 0.95 17.74 -6.13
N TRP A 371 2.22 18.13 -6.24
CA TRP A 371 3.35 17.35 -5.74
C TRP A 371 3.28 17.14 -4.21
N GLU A 372 2.75 18.10 -3.46
CA GLU A 372 2.60 18.02 -2.00
C GLU A 372 1.54 17.00 -1.54
N ASN A 373 0.58 16.68 -2.42
CA ASN A 373 -0.56 15.81 -2.15
C ASN A 373 -0.47 14.45 -2.87
N MET A 374 0.68 14.16 -3.46
CA MET A 374 0.94 12.93 -4.18
C MET A 374 2.22 12.27 -3.65
N PRO A 375 2.24 10.93 -3.56
CA PRO A 375 3.44 10.23 -3.17
C PRO A 375 4.48 10.29 -4.30
N SER A 376 5.75 10.30 -3.94
CA SER A 376 6.84 10.43 -4.90
C SER A 376 7.21 9.09 -5.55
N ALA A 377 6.92 7.97 -4.87
CA ALA A 377 7.41 6.64 -5.23
C ALA A 377 8.95 6.54 -5.32
N HIS A 378 9.64 7.24 -4.41
CA HIS A 378 11.10 7.17 -4.22
C HIS A 378 11.52 6.77 -2.79
N GLU A 379 10.55 6.45 -1.92
CA GLU A 379 10.83 5.89 -0.60
C GLU A 379 11.34 4.45 -0.74
N HIS A 380 12.34 4.02 0.02
CA HIS A 380 12.82 2.64 -0.09
C HIS A 380 11.99 1.68 0.77
N HIS A 381 11.33 2.19 1.81
CA HIS A 381 10.57 1.40 2.78
C HIS A 381 9.19 1.99 3.05
N PRO A 382 8.31 2.08 2.02
CA PRO A 382 6.92 2.45 2.23
C PRO A 382 6.20 1.43 3.11
N CYS A 383 5.20 1.91 3.84
CA CYS A 383 4.30 1.08 4.63
C CYS A 383 2.93 1.03 3.95
N PHE A 384 2.26 -0.12 4.02
CA PHE A 384 0.96 -0.32 3.39
C PHE A 384 -0.04 -0.97 4.34
N ALA A 385 -1.31 -0.63 4.16
CA ALA A 385 -2.43 -1.30 4.80
C ALA A 385 -3.57 -1.45 3.80
N LEU A 386 -4.27 -2.58 3.84
CA LEU A 386 -5.44 -2.84 3.01
C LEU A 386 -6.69 -2.88 3.89
N SER A 387 -7.77 -2.24 3.45
CA SER A 387 -9.03 -2.29 4.18
C SER A 387 -9.62 -3.70 4.20
N PRO A 388 -10.42 -4.07 5.22
CA PRO A 388 -11.03 -5.41 5.31
C PRO A 388 -11.93 -5.76 4.13
N ASP A 389 -12.55 -4.75 3.51
CA ASP A 389 -13.39 -4.90 2.31
C ASP A 389 -12.57 -4.89 1.00
N SER A 390 -11.25 -4.76 1.09
CA SER A 390 -10.31 -4.71 -0.04
C SER A 390 -10.55 -3.56 -1.02
N ARG A 391 -11.29 -2.52 -0.64
CA ARG A 391 -11.61 -1.37 -1.51
C ARG A 391 -10.68 -0.19 -1.33
N MET A 392 -9.89 -0.16 -0.28
CA MET A 392 -8.95 0.92 0.00
C MET A 392 -7.57 0.38 0.34
N LEU A 393 -6.55 1.08 -0.12
CA LEU A 393 -5.16 0.89 0.31
C LEU A 393 -4.66 2.20 0.91
N ILE A 394 -4.09 2.13 2.11
CA ILE A 394 -3.32 3.24 2.69
C ILE A 394 -1.84 3.00 2.43
N LEU A 395 -1.14 4.07 2.06
CA LEU A 395 0.30 4.15 1.85
C LEU A 395 0.88 5.19 2.81
N GLY A 396 1.93 4.81 3.53
CA GLY A 396 2.78 5.71 4.30
C GLY A 396 4.12 5.91 3.60
N GLU A 397 4.43 7.15 3.23
CA GLU A 397 5.71 7.53 2.63
C GLU A 397 6.48 8.48 3.55
N CYS A 398 7.69 8.10 3.95
CA CYS A 398 8.55 8.97 4.75
C CYS A 398 9.12 10.10 3.88
N ASP A 399 8.93 11.35 4.29
CA ASP A 399 9.50 12.51 3.62
C ASP A 399 11.02 12.54 3.83
N LYS A 400 11.76 12.31 2.75
CA LYS A 400 13.23 12.34 2.72
C LYS A 400 13.82 13.75 2.61
N LYS A 401 13.03 14.83 2.71
CA LYS A 401 13.55 16.21 2.73
C LYS A 401 14.48 16.41 3.94
N ARG A 402 15.79 16.32 3.66
CA ARG A 402 16.95 16.23 4.56
C ARG A 402 17.15 17.34 5.63
N VAL A 403 16.17 18.22 5.88
CA VAL A 403 16.38 19.43 6.72
C VAL A 403 15.52 19.44 7.98
N ARG A 404 14.70 18.42 8.25
CA ARG A 404 13.84 18.41 9.44
C ARG A 404 14.45 17.58 10.59
N PRO A 405 14.36 18.06 11.85
CA PRO A 405 14.88 17.33 13.01
C PRO A 405 14.11 16.03 13.31
N HIS A 406 12.90 15.87 12.76
CA HIS A 406 12.10 14.66 12.89
C HIS A 406 11.66 14.19 11.49
N PRO A 407 11.73 12.88 11.18
CA PRO A 407 11.15 12.35 9.96
C PRO A 407 9.65 12.64 9.96
N LEU A 408 9.09 12.96 8.80
CA LEU A 408 7.65 13.11 8.63
C LEU A 408 7.17 11.97 7.75
N THR A 409 6.03 11.38 8.06
CA THR A 409 5.40 10.38 7.20
C THR A 409 4.11 10.96 6.63
N GLN A 410 4.01 11.03 5.31
CA GLN A 410 2.78 11.40 4.63
C GLN A 410 1.93 10.15 4.41
N ILE A 411 0.63 10.27 4.70
CA ILE A 411 -0.32 9.17 4.60
C ILE A 411 -1.28 9.44 3.45
N PHE A 412 -1.34 8.50 2.51
CA PHE A 412 -2.16 8.56 1.30
C PHE A 412 -3.15 7.41 1.27
N ALA A 413 -4.38 7.65 0.83
CA ALA A 413 -5.38 6.62 0.57
C ALA A 413 -5.65 6.49 -0.92
N TYR A 414 -5.74 5.26 -1.41
CA TYR A 414 -6.17 4.93 -2.75
C TYR A 414 -7.46 4.12 -2.71
N ARG A 415 -8.36 4.41 -3.65
CA ARG A 415 -9.48 3.51 -3.96
C ARG A 415 -9.02 2.42 -4.90
N LEU A 416 -9.31 1.18 -4.54
CA LEU A 416 -8.98 0.00 -5.32
C LEU A 416 -10.19 -0.53 -6.11
N PRO A 417 -9.96 -1.26 -7.22
CA PRO A 417 -11.00 -2.06 -7.87
C PRO A 417 -11.55 -3.12 -6.92
N PRO A 418 -12.80 -3.57 -7.10
CA PRO A 418 -13.36 -4.65 -6.29
C PRO A 418 -12.62 -5.98 -6.55
N GLU A 419 -12.60 -6.86 -5.56
CA GLU A 419 -11.90 -8.16 -5.63
C GLU A 419 -12.32 -9.01 -6.83
N GLY A 420 -13.59 -8.94 -7.25
CA GLY A 420 -14.08 -9.65 -8.43
C GLY A 420 -13.32 -9.29 -9.71
N THR A 421 -12.88 -8.03 -9.85
CA THR A 421 -12.04 -7.59 -10.96
C THR A 421 -10.64 -8.18 -10.86
N TRP A 422 -10.08 -8.33 -9.65
CA TRP A 422 -8.77 -8.94 -9.47
C TRP A 422 -8.78 -10.42 -9.84
N LEU A 423 -9.80 -11.15 -9.41
CA LEU A 423 -9.98 -12.56 -9.77
C LEU A 423 -10.11 -12.76 -11.27
N GLN A 424 -10.80 -11.86 -11.97
CA GLN A 424 -10.89 -11.89 -13.43
C GLN A 424 -9.51 -11.69 -14.08
N THR A 425 -8.74 -10.70 -13.62
CA THR A 425 -7.38 -10.45 -14.10
C THR A 425 -6.46 -11.65 -13.85
N LEU A 426 -6.53 -12.27 -12.67
CA LEU A 426 -5.74 -13.47 -12.34
C LEU A 426 -6.09 -14.64 -13.27
N LYS A 427 -7.38 -14.95 -13.43
CA LYS A 427 -7.83 -16.02 -14.33
C LYS A 427 -7.41 -15.77 -15.78
N GLU A 428 -7.43 -14.51 -16.23
CA GLU A 428 -6.96 -14.13 -17.56
C GLU A 428 -5.45 -14.39 -17.71
N GLN A 429 -4.64 -14.00 -16.72
CA GLN A 429 -3.19 -14.27 -16.72
C GLN A 429 -2.87 -15.77 -16.64
N GLU A 430 -3.61 -16.54 -15.85
CA GLU A 430 -3.47 -17.99 -15.79
C GLU A 430 -3.80 -18.66 -17.13
N ARG A 431 -4.83 -18.19 -17.83
CA ARG A 431 -5.17 -18.66 -19.18
C ARG A 431 -4.06 -18.36 -20.19
N LEU A 432 -3.47 -17.17 -20.13
CA LEU A 432 -2.34 -16.78 -20.98
C LEU A 432 -1.12 -17.67 -20.72
N ARG A 433 -0.81 -17.97 -19.45
CA ARG A 433 0.32 -18.83 -19.06
C ARG A 433 0.12 -20.30 -19.43
N THR A 434 -1.09 -20.84 -19.29
CA THR A 434 -1.40 -22.25 -19.57
C THR A 434 -1.53 -22.56 -21.06
N GLY A 435 -1.42 -21.57 -21.95
CA GLY A 435 -1.47 -21.78 -23.40
C GLY A 435 -2.84 -22.20 -23.94
N ASN A 436 -3.89 -22.23 -23.10
CA ASN A 436 -5.24 -22.67 -23.46
C ASN A 436 -5.97 -21.75 -24.45
N TRP A 437 -5.32 -20.69 -24.94
CA TRP A 437 -5.80 -19.92 -26.10
C TRP A 437 -5.70 -20.73 -27.41
N ALA A 438 -4.78 -21.70 -27.48
CA ALA A 438 -4.50 -22.50 -28.67
C ALA A 438 -5.13 -23.91 -28.64
N THR A 439 -6.29 -24.10 -28.00
CA THR A 439 -7.04 -25.35 -28.17
C THR A 439 -7.55 -25.48 -29.61
N ARG A 440 -7.50 -26.70 -30.16
CA ARG A 440 -7.92 -27.18 -31.51
C ARG A 440 -9.00 -26.38 -32.26
N ALA A 441 -9.98 -25.80 -31.55
CA ALA A 441 -11.00 -24.92 -32.12
C ALA A 441 -10.44 -23.67 -32.81
N SER A 442 -9.36 -23.07 -32.26
CA SER A 442 -8.64 -21.94 -32.87
C SER A 442 -7.88 -22.36 -34.13
N TRP A 443 -7.38 -23.60 -34.17
CA TRP A 443 -6.65 -24.15 -35.32
C TRP A 443 -7.59 -24.59 -36.45
N LEU A 444 -8.75 -25.18 -36.13
CA LEU A 444 -9.81 -25.51 -37.10
C LEU A 444 -10.44 -24.25 -37.69
N ALA A 445 -10.68 -23.22 -36.87
CA ALA A 445 -11.15 -21.92 -37.36
C ALA A 445 -10.16 -21.29 -38.35
N LYS A 446 -8.84 -21.40 -38.11
CA LYS A 446 -7.80 -20.91 -39.05
C LYS A 446 -7.75 -21.66 -40.38
N LEU A 447 -8.07 -22.96 -40.39
CA LEU A 447 -8.12 -23.77 -41.61
C LEU A 447 -9.36 -23.47 -42.45
N GLU A 448 -10.48 -23.12 -41.81
CA GLU A 448 -11.75 -22.87 -42.50
C GLU A 448 -11.87 -21.45 -43.05
N THR A 449 -11.22 -20.44 -42.44
CA THR A 449 -11.38 -19.04 -42.88
C THR A 449 -10.22 -18.47 -43.68
N GLY A 450 -9.06 -19.14 -43.79
CA GLY A 450 -7.95 -18.70 -44.64
C GLY A 450 -7.49 -17.26 -44.39
N GLN A 451 -7.77 -16.73 -43.20
CA GLN A 451 -7.52 -15.35 -42.82
C GLN A 451 -6.43 -15.35 -41.75
N ASP A 452 -5.33 -14.66 -42.04
CA ASP A 452 -4.24 -14.41 -41.11
C ASP A 452 -4.76 -13.51 -39.99
N ASP A 453 -5.36 -14.15 -38.99
CA ASP A 453 -6.03 -13.46 -37.89
C ASP A 453 -4.98 -13.00 -36.89
N SER A 454 -4.48 -11.77 -37.12
CA SER A 454 -4.01 -10.85 -36.09
C SER A 454 -5.19 -10.52 -35.16
N CYS A 455 -5.67 -11.54 -34.44
CA CYS A 455 -6.87 -11.49 -33.63
C CYS A 455 -6.56 -10.82 -32.28
N HIS A 456 -6.18 -9.54 -32.33
CA HIS A 456 -6.46 -8.61 -31.25
C HIS A 456 -7.99 -8.41 -31.21
N ARG A 457 -8.71 -9.35 -30.60
CA ARG A 457 -10.05 -9.05 -30.08
C ARG A 457 -9.85 -8.02 -28.98
N GLN A 458 -9.92 -6.76 -29.38
CA GLN A 458 -10.05 -5.61 -28.52
C GLN A 458 -11.09 -5.97 -27.45
N ARG A 459 -10.68 -5.91 -26.17
CA ARG A 459 -11.61 -5.55 -25.09
C ARG A 459 -12.49 -4.42 -25.63
N PRO A 460 -13.76 -4.24 -25.22
CA PRO A 460 -14.37 -2.92 -25.42
C PRO A 460 -13.38 -1.93 -24.83
N GLU A 461 -12.67 -1.21 -25.70
CA GLU A 461 -11.61 -0.31 -25.28
C GLU A 461 -12.32 0.61 -24.31
N LYS A 462 -11.91 0.59 -23.04
CA LYS A 462 -12.36 1.63 -22.14
C LYS A 462 -11.86 2.91 -22.80
N LYS A 463 -12.75 3.60 -23.51
CA LYS A 463 -12.46 4.85 -24.25
C LYS A 463 -11.79 5.88 -23.35
N HIS A 464 -11.93 5.73 -22.04
CA HIS A 464 -11.39 6.59 -21.01
C HIS A 464 -10.71 5.76 -19.91
N ALA A 465 -9.51 6.15 -19.53
CA ALA A 465 -8.77 5.66 -18.39
C ALA A 465 -8.77 6.75 -17.30
N ILE A 466 -9.18 6.38 -16.09
CA ILE A 466 -9.15 7.27 -14.92
C ILE A 466 -7.85 7.01 -14.16
N GLY A 467 -7.05 8.06 -13.97
CA GLY A 467 -5.86 7.99 -13.13
C GLY A 467 -6.26 7.76 -11.68
N ARG A 468 -5.77 6.67 -11.05
CA ARG A 468 -5.98 6.44 -9.61
C ARG A 468 -5.07 7.36 -8.80
N ILE A 469 -5.49 8.59 -8.62
CA ILE A 469 -4.83 9.61 -7.78
C ILE A 469 -5.24 9.39 -6.31
N PRO A 470 -4.31 9.43 -5.36
CA PRO A 470 -4.65 9.24 -3.96
C PRO A 470 -5.32 10.48 -3.35
N LEU A 471 -5.93 10.27 -2.19
CA LEU A 471 -6.28 11.32 -1.25
C LEU A 471 -5.18 11.42 -0.19
N CYS A 472 -4.57 12.60 -0.02
CA CYS A 472 -3.64 12.85 1.08
C CYS A 472 -4.45 13.01 2.38
N ILE A 473 -4.25 12.10 3.34
CA ILE A 473 -5.02 12.07 4.60
C ILE A 473 -4.39 13.03 5.61
N SER A 474 -3.09 12.87 5.85
CA SER A 474 -2.38 13.65 6.86
C SER A 474 -0.87 13.50 6.72
N THR A 475 -0.14 14.28 7.52
CA THR A 475 1.29 14.12 7.74
C THR A 475 1.52 13.91 9.24
N VAL A 476 2.17 12.80 9.59
CA VAL A 476 2.49 12.42 10.96
C VAL A 476 3.96 12.70 11.24
N GLN A 477 4.28 13.13 12.46
CA GLN A 477 5.65 13.27 12.92
C GLN A 477 6.19 11.93 13.42
N GLY A 478 7.35 11.53 12.92
CA GLY A 478 7.94 10.21 13.16
C GLY A 478 7.77 9.26 11.97
N ALA A 479 8.41 8.10 12.10
CA ALA A 479 8.19 6.97 11.20
C ALA A 479 6.92 6.23 11.64
N VAL A 480 6.06 5.91 10.68
CA VAL A 480 4.92 5.01 10.92
C VAL A 480 5.42 3.57 10.89
N LEU A 481 5.23 2.84 11.98
CA LEU A 481 5.69 1.44 12.11
C LEU A 481 4.62 0.44 11.66
N ASP A 482 3.36 0.74 11.92
CA ASP A 482 2.22 -0.11 11.57
C ASP A 482 1.02 0.76 11.17
N MET A 483 0.17 0.21 10.31
CA MET A 483 -1.08 0.83 9.87
C MET A 483 -2.14 -0.24 9.71
N THR A 484 -3.30 -0.01 10.32
CA THR A 484 -4.44 -0.90 10.24
C THR A 484 -5.70 -0.13 9.90
N PHE A 485 -6.71 -0.85 9.41
CA PHE A 485 -8.04 -0.31 9.18
C PHE A 485 -8.98 -0.90 10.20
N ASP A 486 -9.63 -0.03 10.97
CA ASP A 486 -10.71 -0.41 11.88
C ASP A 486 -12.03 0.17 11.39
N VAL A 487 -13.08 -0.64 11.45
CA VAL A 487 -14.44 -0.16 11.21
C VAL A 487 -14.92 0.50 12.48
N VAL A 488 -15.15 1.81 12.42
CA VAL A 488 -15.86 2.52 13.49
C VAL A 488 -17.31 2.03 13.47
N THR A 489 -17.58 1.00 14.26
CA THR A 489 -18.96 0.65 14.62
C THR A 489 -19.40 1.69 15.63
N ASP A 490 -20.26 2.62 15.20
CA ASP A 490 -20.91 3.55 16.13
C ASP A 490 -21.63 2.70 17.18
N LYS A 491 -21.02 2.56 18.36
CA LYS A 491 -21.65 1.91 19.51
C LYS A 491 -22.66 2.83 20.20
N ASN A 492 -22.87 4.05 19.72
CA ASN A 492 -23.85 5.02 20.24
C ASN A 492 -24.32 5.97 19.12
N ALA A 493 -25.22 5.50 18.26
CA ALA A 493 -26.10 6.36 17.47
C ALA A 493 -27.55 6.10 17.86
#